data_AF-A0A9X9XA73-F1
#
_entry.id   AF-A0A9X9XA73-F1
#
_cell.length_a   1.000
_cell.length_b   1.000
_cell.length_c   1.000
_cell.angle_alpha   90.00
_cell.angle_beta   90.00
_cell.angle_gamma   90.00
#
_symmetry.space_group_name_H-M   'P 1'
#
loop_
_entity.id
_entity.type
_entity.pdbx_description
1 polymer ?
#
loop_
_entity_poly.entity_id
_entity_poly.type
_entity_poly.pdbx_seq_one_letter_code
_entity_poly.pdbx_strand_id
1 'polypeptide(L)'
;MRIPSTGLGGLSPRRRNILCEILPEVVPSHYGSDAFKEIDAGWKPGSGYTTCGGLTALVAQRLGVTLEMRKEGMGGYGLTGLRNAALRRGAWVHASSRPGHGQYMCAPPGALPQPGDMYVLCSGEGHDFGCCTIQREKEGDPWPRFLGAKVEHVGIVVDTGCSCLWVTADAGQGSSQMQTAEYVLRNFDSGTGYMTGEQGREGKPMRRLCGWVDVDRYPYLDGYGG
;
A
#
# COMPACT_ATOMS: atom_id res chain seq x y z
N MET A 1 -20.74 -3.52 1.64
CA MET A 1 -20.18 -4.25 2.80
C MET A 1 -20.04 -3.25 3.93
N ARG A 2 -20.62 -3.48 5.12
CA ARG A 2 -20.35 -2.60 6.28
C ARG A 2 -19.02 -3.03 6.88
N ILE A 3 -18.10 -2.09 7.07
CA ILE A 3 -16.85 -2.34 7.79
C ILE A 3 -17.23 -2.81 9.21
N PRO A 4 -16.73 -3.95 9.69
CA PRO A 4 -17.02 -4.41 11.04
C PRO A 4 -16.69 -3.29 12.05
N SER A 5 -17.67 -2.91 12.90
CA SER A 5 -17.46 -1.88 13.93
C SER A 5 -16.54 -2.35 15.07
N THR A 6 -16.30 -3.66 15.14
CA THR A 6 -15.43 -4.30 16.12
C THR A 6 -13.97 -4.06 15.75
N GLY A 7 -13.29 -3.16 16.47
CA GLY A 7 -11.84 -2.96 16.34
C GLY A 7 -11.40 -1.51 16.12
N LEU A 8 -12.31 -0.59 15.81
CA LEU A 8 -11.95 0.81 15.56
C LEU A 8 -11.44 1.57 16.80
N GLY A 9 -11.85 1.15 18.00
CA GLY A 9 -11.52 1.84 19.26
C GLY A 9 -10.03 1.86 19.62
N GLY A 10 -9.24 0.93 19.06
CA GLY A 10 -7.78 0.87 19.26
C GLY A 10 -6.97 1.56 18.17
N LEU A 11 -7.61 2.10 17.11
CA LEU A 11 -6.93 2.71 15.98
C LEU A 11 -6.67 4.20 16.23
N SER A 12 -5.58 4.70 15.65
CA SER A 12 -5.27 6.13 15.68
C SER A 12 -6.36 6.98 15.01
N PRO A 13 -6.46 8.29 15.33
CA PRO A 13 -7.35 9.20 14.61
C PRO A 13 -7.14 9.15 13.09
N ARG A 14 -5.89 8.97 12.64
CA ARG A 14 -5.55 8.92 11.22
C ARG A 14 -6.09 7.67 10.54
N ARG A 15 -5.89 6.49 11.13
CA ARG A 15 -6.44 5.22 10.64
C ARG A 15 -7.98 5.25 10.64
N ARG A 16 -8.60 5.83 11.67
CA ARG A 16 -10.06 6.02 11.71
C ARG A 16 -10.57 6.92 10.60
N ASN A 17 -9.91 8.05 10.33
CA ASN A 17 -10.25 8.93 9.21
C ASN A 17 -10.20 8.17 7.86
N ILE A 18 -9.13 7.41 7.61
CA ILE A 18 -9.02 6.57 6.40
C ILE A 18 -10.22 5.63 6.25
N LEU A 19 -10.55 4.88 7.31
CA LEU A 19 -11.56 3.83 7.25
C LEU A 19 -13.00 4.35 7.29
N CYS A 20 -13.25 5.44 8.00
CA CYS A 20 -14.61 5.93 8.28
C CYS A 20 -15.03 7.07 7.37
N GLU A 21 -14.09 7.84 6.83
CA GLU A 21 -14.36 9.06 6.05
C GLU A 21 -13.85 8.87 4.62
N ILE A 22 -12.56 8.60 4.44
CA ILE A 22 -11.95 8.61 3.09
C ILE A 22 -12.39 7.41 2.24
N LEU A 23 -12.25 6.18 2.73
CA LEU A 23 -12.55 4.99 1.93
C LEU A 23 -14.03 4.88 1.52
N PRO A 24 -15.02 5.14 2.42
CA PRO A 24 -16.43 5.06 2.04
C PRO A 24 -16.86 6.05 0.95
N GLU A 25 -16.15 7.16 0.76
CA GLU A 25 -16.41 8.11 -0.33
C GLU A 25 -16.08 7.54 -1.71
N VAL A 26 -15.11 6.62 -1.78
CA VAL A 26 -14.54 6.17 -3.07
C VAL A 26 -14.55 4.67 -3.30
N VAL A 27 -14.91 3.85 -2.30
CA VAL A 27 -15.01 2.39 -2.39
C VAL A 27 -16.36 1.89 -1.82
N PRO A 28 -17.16 1.13 -2.59
CA PRO A 28 -16.89 0.64 -3.94
C PRO A 28 -17.17 1.70 -5.01
N SER A 29 -16.41 1.66 -6.11
CA SER A 29 -16.64 2.51 -7.29
C SER A 29 -16.16 1.83 -8.58
N HIS A 30 -16.55 2.37 -9.73
CA HIS A 30 -16.18 1.85 -11.06
C HIS A 30 -15.78 2.97 -12.00
N TYR A 31 -14.98 2.63 -13.02
CA TYR A 31 -14.48 3.58 -14.02
C TYR A 31 -15.62 4.42 -14.63
N GLY A 32 -15.45 5.74 -14.60
CA GLY A 32 -16.43 6.71 -15.09
C GLY A 32 -17.37 7.28 -14.02
N SER A 33 -17.53 6.63 -12.87
CA SER A 33 -18.26 7.20 -11.72
C SER A 33 -17.49 8.36 -11.09
N ASP A 34 -18.20 9.32 -10.47
CA ASP A 34 -17.56 10.50 -9.86
C ASP A 34 -16.61 10.10 -8.71
N ALA A 35 -17.00 9.13 -7.90
CA ALA A 35 -16.16 8.53 -6.86
C ALA A 35 -14.85 7.96 -7.42
N PHE A 36 -14.90 7.23 -8.54
CA PHE A 36 -13.69 6.68 -9.16
C PHE A 36 -12.84 7.75 -9.85
N LYS A 37 -13.47 8.82 -10.38
CA LYS A 37 -12.74 9.97 -10.90
C LYS A 37 -11.90 10.62 -9.81
N GLU A 38 -12.31 10.63 -8.56
CA GLU A 38 -11.44 11.13 -7.47
C GLU A 38 -10.17 10.30 -7.30
N ILE A 39 -10.27 8.96 -7.41
CA ILE A 39 -9.12 8.06 -7.38
C ILE A 39 -8.18 8.34 -8.55
N ASP A 40 -8.73 8.56 -9.75
CA ASP A 40 -7.98 8.78 -11.00
C ASP A 40 -7.52 10.25 -11.17
N ALA A 41 -8.12 11.20 -10.45
CA ALA A 41 -7.80 12.63 -10.49
C ALA A 41 -6.49 12.95 -9.78
N GLY A 42 -5.99 12.04 -8.94
CA GLY A 42 -4.81 12.18 -8.09
C GLY A 42 -3.45 12.25 -8.81
N TRP A 43 -3.39 12.87 -10.01
CA TRP A 43 -2.19 13.16 -10.82
C TRP A 43 -1.63 11.98 -11.65
N LYS A 44 -1.35 12.25 -12.94
CA LYS A 44 -0.83 11.30 -13.95
C LYS A 44 0.50 11.79 -14.57
N PRO A 45 1.67 11.46 -14.01
CA PRO A 45 2.94 11.72 -14.68
C PRO A 45 3.34 10.54 -15.57
N GLY A 46 2.92 10.55 -16.83
CA GLY A 46 3.48 9.67 -17.86
C GLY A 46 2.91 8.24 -17.93
N SER A 47 3.55 7.40 -18.75
CA SER A 47 3.07 6.11 -19.27
C SER A 47 3.07 4.92 -18.28
N GLY A 48 3.21 5.17 -16.97
CA GLY A 48 3.36 4.13 -15.94
C GLY A 48 2.32 4.17 -14.80
N TYR A 49 1.28 5.02 -14.90
CA TYR A 49 0.25 5.11 -13.88
C TYR A 49 -0.59 3.82 -13.80
N THR A 50 -0.81 3.34 -12.58
CA THR A 50 -1.72 2.23 -12.29
C THR A 50 -2.71 2.69 -11.24
N THR A 51 -3.97 2.33 -11.41
CA THR A 51 -5.08 2.85 -10.60
C THR A 51 -5.06 2.32 -9.17
N CYS A 52 -4.43 1.18 -8.91
CA CYS A 52 -4.12 0.73 -7.55
C CYS A 52 -3.25 1.74 -6.79
N GLY A 53 -2.28 2.38 -7.47
CA GLY A 53 -1.53 3.49 -6.89
C GLY A 53 -2.38 4.75 -6.66
N GLY A 54 -3.40 4.97 -7.48
CA GLY A 54 -4.34 6.09 -7.35
C GLY A 54 -5.06 6.15 -6.00
N LEU A 55 -5.53 5.00 -5.51
CA LEU A 55 -6.24 4.95 -4.22
C LEU A 55 -5.32 5.35 -3.07
N THR A 56 -4.11 4.81 -3.03
CA THR A 56 -3.11 5.17 -2.01
C THR A 56 -2.70 6.64 -2.10
N ALA A 57 -2.62 7.19 -3.32
CA ALA A 57 -2.30 8.60 -3.55
C ALA A 57 -3.41 9.55 -3.07
N LEU A 58 -4.68 9.20 -3.34
CA LEU A 58 -5.84 9.93 -2.84
C LEU A 58 -5.86 9.93 -1.30
N VAL A 59 -5.67 8.77 -0.68
CA VAL A 59 -5.60 8.67 0.78
C VAL A 59 -4.46 9.54 1.32
N ALA A 60 -3.25 9.45 0.76
CA ALA A 60 -2.13 10.31 1.14
C ALA A 60 -2.49 11.81 1.02
N GLN A 61 -3.11 12.23 -0.08
CA GLN A 61 -3.56 13.61 -0.28
C GLN A 61 -4.56 14.05 0.80
N ARG A 62 -5.58 13.24 1.08
CA ARG A 62 -6.61 13.54 2.09
C ARG A 62 -6.02 13.57 3.51
N LEU A 63 -4.92 12.88 3.74
CA LEU A 63 -4.15 12.94 4.98
C LEU A 63 -3.13 14.10 5.03
N GLY A 64 -3.22 15.07 4.11
CA GLY A 64 -2.43 16.29 4.16
C GLY A 64 -1.01 16.18 3.57
N VAL A 65 -0.73 15.14 2.79
CA VAL A 65 0.58 15.02 2.11
C VAL A 65 0.78 16.19 1.13
N THR A 66 1.84 16.97 1.37
CA THR A 66 2.14 18.19 0.59
C THR A 66 2.47 17.86 -0.88
N LEU A 67 2.45 18.87 -1.74
CA LEU A 67 2.86 18.70 -3.14
C LEU A 67 4.33 18.24 -3.26
N GLU A 68 5.21 18.73 -2.40
CA GLU A 68 6.63 18.33 -2.36
C GLU A 68 6.79 16.86 -2.02
N MET A 69 6.09 16.41 -0.99
CA MET A 69 6.05 15.01 -0.60
C MET A 69 5.45 14.11 -1.69
N ARG A 70 4.44 14.60 -2.44
CA ARG A 70 3.90 13.89 -3.61
C ARG A 70 4.94 13.74 -4.72
N LYS A 71 5.75 14.77 -4.98
CA LYS A 71 6.88 14.74 -5.92
C LYS A 71 7.96 13.73 -5.51
N GLU A 72 8.00 13.31 -4.25
CA GLU A 72 8.90 12.25 -3.78
C GLU A 72 8.36 10.83 -4.00
N GLY A 73 7.15 10.65 -4.55
CA GLY A 73 6.58 9.31 -4.74
C GLY A 73 5.33 9.04 -3.95
N MET A 74 5.05 9.82 -2.89
CA MET A 74 3.99 9.51 -1.91
C MET A 74 2.57 9.59 -2.44
N GLY A 75 2.36 10.21 -3.60
CA GLY A 75 1.03 10.31 -4.21
C GLY A 75 1.06 10.41 -5.71
N GLY A 76 1.92 9.64 -6.40
CA GLY A 76 1.97 9.78 -7.85
C GLY A 76 2.96 8.97 -8.69
N TYR A 77 3.92 8.27 -8.11
CA TYR A 77 4.99 7.60 -8.89
C TYR A 77 4.74 6.10 -9.09
N GLY A 78 3.48 5.69 -9.14
CA GLY A 78 3.10 4.29 -9.19
C GLY A 78 3.53 3.50 -7.96
N LEU A 79 3.43 2.17 -8.05
CA LEU A 79 3.54 1.26 -6.91
C LEU A 79 4.92 1.31 -6.23
N THR A 80 5.98 1.38 -7.03
CA THR A 80 7.36 1.51 -6.55
C THR A 80 7.60 2.85 -5.83
N GLY A 81 6.96 3.92 -6.31
CA GLY A 81 7.05 5.25 -5.74
C GLY A 81 6.58 5.32 -4.29
N LEU A 82 5.44 4.68 -3.99
CA LEU A 82 4.88 4.62 -2.64
C LEU A 82 5.88 4.02 -1.65
N ARG A 83 6.42 2.83 -1.96
CA ARG A 83 7.43 2.15 -1.13
C ARG A 83 8.66 3.03 -0.94
N ASN A 84 9.24 3.54 -2.02
CA ASN A 84 10.49 4.30 -1.96
C ASN A 84 10.33 5.58 -1.15
N ALA A 85 9.20 6.25 -1.27
CA ALA A 85 8.91 7.44 -0.50
C ALA A 85 8.70 7.13 0.99
N ALA A 86 7.97 6.06 1.31
CA ALA A 86 7.81 5.59 2.69
C ALA A 86 9.16 5.19 3.33
N LEU A 87 10.05 4.54 2.57
CA LEU A 87 11.42 4.21 3.01
C LEU A 87 12.22 5.46 3.37
N ARG A 88 12.25 6.47 2.50
CA ARG A 88 12.99 7.73 2.74
C ARG A 88 12.47 8.50 3.96
N ARG A 89 11.20 8.31 4.29
CA ARG A 89 10.51 9.00 5.38
C ARG A 89 10.43 8.18 6.66
N GLY A 90 11.04 7.00 6.71
CA GLY A 90 11.04 6.13 7.89
C GLY A 90 9.65 5.57 8.26
N ALA A 91 8.71 5.55 7.31
CA ALA A 91 7.35 5.06 7.49
C ALA A 91 7.14 3.63 6.95
N TRP A 92 8.11 3.12 6.20
CA TRP A 92 8.06 1.78 5.66
C TRP A 92 8.36 0.71 6.71
N VAL A 93 7.54 -0.33 6.73
CA VAL A 93 7.73 -1.52 7.57
C VAL A 93 7.89 -2.75 6.67
N HIS A 94 9.00 -3.46 6.81
CA HIS A 94 9.24 -4.71 6.07
C HIS A 94 8.42 -5.85 6.65
N ALA A 95 7.76 -6.62 5.80
CA ALA A 95 6.99 -7.79 6.23
C ALA A 95 7.86 -8.99 6.64
N SER A 96 9.12 -9.04 6.21
CA SER A 96 10.04 -10.09 6.64
C SER A 96 10.81 -9.68 7.90
N SER A 97 10.93 -10.61 8.83
CA SER A 97 11.65 -10.42 10.10
C SER A 97 13.16 -10.67 9.98
N ARG A 98 13.72 -10.84 8.77
CA ARG A 98 15.15 -11.15 8.62
C ARG A 98 15.98 -9.92 9.00
N PRO A 99 16.72 -9.96 10.13
CA PRO A 99 17.62 -8.87 10.51
C PRO A 99 18.81 -8.85 9.55
N GLY A 100 19.10 -7.71 8.92
CA GLY A 100 20.31 -7.57 8.10
C GLY A 100 20.26 -6.59 6.93
N HIS A 101 19.13 -5.95 6.64
CA HIS A 101 18.99 -5.05 5.49
C HIS A 101 18.64 -3.61 5.90
N GLY A 102 19.66 -2.82 6.25
CA GLY A 102 19.58 -1.36 6.33
C GLY A 102 18.88 -0.77 7.56
N GLN A 103 18.82 0.57 7.63
CA GLN A 103 18.21 1.37 8.70
C GLN A 103 16.67 1.27 8.77
N TYR A 104 16.07 0.27 8.13
CA TYR A 104 14.63 0.17 7.97
C TYR A 104 14.01 -0.69 9.06
N MET A 105 12.76 -0.38 9.42
CA MET A 105 12.05 -1.15 10.44
C MET A 105 11.66 -2.50 9.87
N CYS A 106 12.28 -3.55 10.39
CA CYS A 106 11.75 -4.89 10.25
C CYS A 106 10.56 -5.02 11.20
N ALA A 107 9.44 -5.52 10.69
CA ALA A 107 8.35 -5.91 11.56
C ALA A 107 8.88 -6.95 12.57
N PRO A 108 8.53 -6.84 13.87
CA PRO A 108 8.74 -7.95 14.80
C PRO A 108 8.21 -9.26 14.21
N PRO A 109 8.79 -10.43 14.53
CA PRO A 109 8.23 -11.70 14.08
C PRO A 109 6.73 -11.78 14.38
N GLY A 110 5.91 -11.95 13.35
CA GLY A 110 4.44 -12.01 13.46
C GLY A 110 3.71 -10.67 13.51
N ALA A 111 4.39 -9.52 13.43
CA ALA A 111 3.72 -8.24 13.32
C ALA A 111 3.06 -8.08 11.94
N LEU A 112 1.84 -7.56 11.94
CA LEU A 112 0.99 -7.37 10.77
C LEU A 112 0.67 -5.88 10.59
N PRO A 113 0.36 -5.43 9.36
CA PRO A 113 -0.20 -4.10 9.17
C PRO A 113 -1.49 -3.94 9.97
N GLN A 114 -1.74 -2.71 10.43
CA GLN A 114 -2.99 -2.35 11.08
C GLN A 114 -4.02 -1.87 10.05
N PRO A 115 -5.33 -1.98 10.34
CA PRO A 115 -6.37 -1.31 9.56
C PRO A 115 -6.04 0.17 9.32
N GLY A 116 -6.11 0.60 8.06
CA GLY A 116 -5.72 1.92 7.58
C GLY A 116 -4.33 1.98 6.94
N ASP A 117 -3.45 1.00 7.19
CA ASP A 117 -2.12 0.96 6.57
C ASP A 117 -2.18 0.68 5.07
N MET A 118 -1.19 1.20 4.32
CA MET A 118 -1.07 0.95 2.88
C MET A 118 -0.16 -0.24 2.65
N TYR A 119 -0.71 -1.37 2.20
CA TYR A 119 0.07 -2.59 1.97
C TYR A 119 0.61 -2.66 0.55
N VAL A 120 1.71 -3.39 0.38
CA VAL A 120 2.38 -3.57 -0.91
C VAL A 120 2.64 -5.04 -1.19
N LEU A 121 2.22 -5.50 -2.36
CA LEU A 121 2.44 -6.85 -2.85
C LEU A 121 3.52 -6.88 -3.94
N CYS A 122 4.45 -7.84 -3.85
CA CYS A 122 5.42 -8.10 -4.93
C CYS A 122 5.27 -9.52 -5.51
N SER A 123 5.72 -9.72 -6.75
CA SER A 123 5.90 -11.01 -7.43
C SER A 123 7.38 -11.32 -7.68
N GLY A 124 7.74 -12.60 -7.77
CA GLY A 124 9.09 -13.08 -8.06
C GLY A 124 9.23 -14.55 -7.68
N GLU A 125 10.32 -15.20 -8.10
CA GLU A 125 10.68 -16.56 -7.67
C GLU A 125 11.90 -16.50 -6.75
N GLY A 126 11.98 -17.42 -5.77
CA GLY A 126 13.14 -17.63 -4.91
C GLY A 126 12.96 -17.26 -3.44
N HIS A 127 13.74 -17.88 -2.55
CA HIS A 127 13.68 -17.65 -1.10
C HIS A 127 14.29 -16.30 -0.65
N ASP A 128 15.00 -15.61 -1.55
CA ASP A 128 15.60 -14.30 -1.32
C ASP A 128 14.76 -13.19 -1.97
N PHE A 129 13.54 -13.04 -1.46
CA PHE A 129 12.67 -11.89 -1.74
C PHE A 129 13.24 -10.62 -1.11
N GLY A 130 14.34 -10.14 -1.67
CA GLY A 130 14.86 -8.80 -1.46
C GLY A 130 13.98 -7.75 -2.14
N CYS A 131 12.63 -7.76 -2.06
CA CYS A 131 11.81 -6.65 -2.59
C CYS A 131 12.24 -5.29 -1.99
N CYS A 132 13.16 -5.29 -1.01
CA CYS A 132 13.77 -4.13 -0.41
C CYS A 132 15.30 -4.20 -0.25
N THR A 133 15.99 -5.16 -0.86
CA THR A 133 17.47 -5.13 -0.85
C THR A 133 17.91 -4.05 -1.82
N ILE A 134 18.30 -2.89 -1.28
CA ILE A 134 18.91 -1.83 -2.06
C ILE A 134 20.23 -2.39 -2.60
N GLN A 135 20.26 -2.62 -3.90
CA GLN A 135 21.50 -2.75 -4.64
C GLN A 135 22.23 -1.43 -4.40
N ARG A 136 23.41 -1.48 -3.77
CA ARG A 136 24.21 -0.29 -3.37
C ARG A 136 23.94 0.87 -4.32
N GLU A 137 23.53 2.01 -3.75
CA GLU A 137 23.32 3.24 -4.51
C GLU A 137 24.51 3.43 -5.43
N LYS A 138 24.27 3.34 -6.75
CA LYS A 138 25.29 3.70 -7.70
C LYS A 138 25.44 5.21 -7.53
N GLU A 139 26.64 5.66 -7.20
CA GLU A 139 26.93 7.08 -7.01
C GLU A 139 26.41 7.87 -8.23
N GLY A 140 25.48 8.81 -7.98
CA GLY A 140 24.79 9.60 -9.00
C GLY A 140 23.42 9.08 -9.48
N ASP A 141 22.95 7.91 -9.05
CA ASP A 141 21.56 7.47 -9.27
C ASP A 141 20.66 8.07 -8.17
N PRO A 142 19.69 8.95 -8.49
CA PRO A 142 18.81 9.54 -7.48
C PRO A 142 17.85 8.52 -6.86
N TRP A 143 17.79 7.30 -7.40
CA TRP A 143 16.86 6.26 -6.97
C TRP A 143 17.60 4.98 -6.57
N PRO A 144 17.37 4.45 -5.35
CA PRO A 144 17.90 3.14 -4.98
C PRO A 144 17.37 2.09 -5.95
N ARG A 145 18.27 1.28 -6.52
CA ARG A 145 17.90 0.11 -7.30
C ARG A 145 17.59 -1.02 -6.35
N PHE A 146 16.43 -1.64 -6.50
CA PHE A 146 16.04 -2.75 -5.64
C PHE A 146 16.29 -4.06 -6.38
N LEU A 147 17.09 -4.94 -5.79
CA LEU A 147 17.29 -6.29 -6.28
C LEU A 147 16.16 -7.18 -5.79
N GLY A 148 15.20 -7.51 -6.66
CA GLY A 148 14.26 -8.57 -6.33
C GLY A 148 12.87 -8.33 -6.89
N ALA A 149 11.87 -8.70 -6.08
CA ALA A 149 10.50 -8.84 -6.50
C ALA A 149 9.91 -7.54 -7.07
N LYS A 150 9.14 -7.68 -8.15
CA LYS A 150 8.46 -6.57 -8.81
C LYS A 150 7.24 -6.20 -7.99
N VAL A 151 7.06 -4.91 -7.68
CA VAL A 151 5.82 -4.45 -7.04
C VAL A 151 4.67 -4.61 -8.04
N GLU A 152 3.65 -5.38 -7.65
CA GLU A 152 2.54 -5.77 -8.52
C GLU A 152 1.21 -5.13 -8.11
N HIS A 153 1.09 -4.75 -6.83
CA HIS A 153 -0.14 -4.16 -6.31
C HIS A 153 0.10 -3.39 -5.02
N VAL A 154 -0.76 -2.42 -4.77
CA VAL A 154 -0.88 -1.72 -3.49
C VAL A 154 -2.36 -1.51 -3.17
N GLY A 155 -2.68 -1.41 -1.88
CA GLY A 155 -4.03 -1.11 -1.42
C GLY A 155 -4.03 -0.69 0.04
N ILE A 156 -5.21 -0.60 0.63
CA ILE A 156 -5.39 -0.23 2.04
C ILE A 156 -5.90 -1.44 2.82
N VAL A 157 -5.32 -1.70 3.99
CA VAL A 157 -5.81 -2.72 4.91
C VAL A 157 -7.08 -2.21 5.58
N VAL A 158 -8.17 -2.97 5.52
CA VAL A 158 -9.46 -2.60 6.13
C VAL A 158 -9.69 -3.40 7.40
N ASP A 159 -9.37 -4.70 7.38
CA ASP A 159 -9.52 -5.58 8.53
C ASP A 159 -8.51 -6.74 8.47
N THR A 160 -7.88 -7.02 9.61
CA THR A 160 -6.95 -8.14 9.84
C THR A 160 -7.38 -9.02 11.02
N GLY A 161 -8.62 -8.84 11.52
CA GLY A 161 -9.14 -9.51 12.71
C GLY A 161 -9.20 -11.03 12.63
N CYS A 162 -9.16 -11.60 11.41
CA CYS A 162 -8.90 -13.01 11.18
C CYS A 162 -7.48 -13.19 10.63
N SER A 163 -6.65 -13.97 11.31
CA SER A 163 -5.23 -14.17 10.96
C SER A 163 -5.01 -14.70 9.54
N CYS A 164 -6.00 -15.42 8.99
CA CYS A 164 -5.93 -16.00 7.66
C CYS A 164 -6.83 -15.33 6.62
N LEU A 165 -7.70 -14.39 7.00
CA LEU A 165 -8.64 -13.74 6.08
C LEU A 165 -8.68 -12.24 6.33
N TRP A 166 -8.14 -11.48 5.38
CA TRP A 166 -8.08 -10.02 5.45
C TRP A 166 -9.14 -9.39 4.55
N VAL A 167 -9.58 -8.20 4.94
CA VAL A 167 -10.33 -7.29 4.08
C VAL A 167 -9.38 -6.19 3.64
N THR A 168 -9.27 -5.95 2.34
CA THR A 168 -8.51 -4.84 1.76
C THR A 168 -9.39 -3.97 0.90
N ALA A 169 -9.06 -2.69 0.77
CA ALA A 169 -9.62 -1.80 -0.24
C ALA A 169 -8.61 -1.64 -1.37
N ASP A 170 -9.01 -2.01 -2.57
CA ASP A 170 -8.16 -2.07 -3.75
C ASP A 170 -8.78 -1.30 -4.90
N ALA A 171 -7.95 -0.71 -5.76
CA ALA A 171 -8.36 -0.08 -7.00
C ALA A 171 -7.61 -0.70 -8.19
N GLY A 172 -8.10 -0.45 -9.42
CA GLY A 172 -7.49 -0.97 -10.64
C GLY A 172 -7.75 -2.46 -10.90
N GLN A 173 -8.74 -3.03 -10.23
CA GLN A 173 -9.26 -4.37 -10.51
C GLN A 173 -9.97 -4.36 -11.87
N GLY A 174 -10.20 -5.52 -12.51
CA GLY A 174 -10.89 -5.59 -13.82
C GLY A 174 -10.02 -5.35 -15.06
N SER A 175 -10.66 -4.99 -16.18
CA SER A 175 -9.98 -4.74 -17.47
C SER A 175 -9.49 -3.29 -17.56
N SER A 176 -8.64 -2.97 -18.54
CA SER A 176 -8.20 -1.58 -18.78
C SER A 176 -9.36 -0.63 -19.10
N GLN A 177 -10.49 -1.14 -19.59
CA GLN A 177 -11.68 -0.38 -19.95
C GLN A 177 -12.75 -0.35 -18.85
N MET A 178 -12.68 -1.30 -17.90
CA MET A 178 -13.65 -1.47 -16.82
C MET A 178 -12.92 -1.71 -15.52
N GLN A 179 -12.25 -0.67 -15.04
CA GLN A 179 -11.59 -0.74 -13.76
C GLN A 179 -12.56 -0.52 -12.60
N THR A 180 -12.36 -1.22 -11.49
CA THR A 180 -13.14 -1.03 -10.27
C THR A 180 -12.25 -0.77 -9.06
N ALA A 181 -12.85 -0.15 -8.06
CA ALA A 181 -12.32 -0.07 -6.71
C ALA A 181 -13.29 -0.78 -5.76
N GLU A 182 -12.79 -1.77 -5.02
CA GLU A 182 -13.62 -2.73 -4.30
C GLU A 182 -13.00 -3.12 -2.96
N TYR A 183 -13.85 -3.63 -2.06
CA TYR A 183 -13.40 -4.37 -0.88
C TYR A 183 -13.15 -5.82 -1.27
N VAL A 184 -11.92 -6.29 -1.06
CA VAL A 184 -11.45 -7.61 -1.48
C VAL A 184 -11.17 -8.47 -0.25
N LEU A 185 -11.72 -9.69 -0.25
CA LEU A 185 -11.36 -10.72 0.72
C LEU A 185 -10.10 -11.43 0.25
N ARG A 186 -9.08 -11.49 1.12
CA ARG A 186 -7.79 -12.11 0.81
C ARG A 186 -7.44 -13.17 1.85
N ASN A 187 -7.17 -14.39 1.41
CA ASN A 187 -6.54 -15.37 2.27
C ASN A 187 -5.07 -14.98 2.45
N PHE A 188 -4.63 -14.82 3.69
CA PHE A 188 -3.25 -14.52 4.04
C PHE A 188 -2.65 -15.72 4.77
N ASP A 189 -1.49 -16.17 4.31
CA ASP A 189 -0.68 -17.16 5.02
C ASP A 189 0.45 -16.43 5.74
N SER A 190 0.37 -16.36 7.07
CA SER A 190 1.38 -15.68 7.89
C SER A 190 2.73 -16.39 7.94
N GLY A 191 2.78 -17.70 7.65
CA GLY A 191 4.02 -18.47 7.60
C GLY A 191 4.83 -18.17 6.34
N THR A 192 4.16 -17.94 5.22
CA THR A 192 4.81 -17.66 3.93
C THR A 192 4.77 -16.18 3.53
N GLY A 193 3.83 -15.42 4.09
CA GLY A 193 3.49 -14.06 3.68
C GLY A 193 2.70 -13.98 2.38
N TYR A 194 2.22 -15.10 1.83
CA TYR A 194 1.45 -15.11 0.60
C TYR A 194 0.02 -14.62 0.83
N MET A 195 -0.50 -13.88 -0.14
CA MET A 195 -1.88 -13.45 -0.19
C MET A 195 -2.53 -13.96 -1.46
N THR A 196 -3.75 -14.48 -1.35
CA THR A 196 -4.54 -14.75 -2.56
C THR A 196 -4.85 -13.45 -3.28
N GLY A 197 -4.79 -13.52 -4.61
CA GLY A 197 -5.14 -12.42 -5.50
C GLY A 197 -6.63 -12.05 -5.43
N GLU A 198 -6.94 -11.00 -6.19
CA GLU A 198 -8.29 -10.57 -6.57
C GLU A 198 -9.06 -11.79 -7.05
N GLN A 199 -10.20 -12.14 -6.43
CA GLN A 199 -11.04 -13.22 -6.94
C GLN A 199 -11.37 -12.94 -8.41
N GLY A 200 -11.11 -13.90 -9.31
CA GLY A 200 -11.51 -13.80 -10.72
C GLY A 200 -10.42 -13.53 -11.75
N ARG A 201 -9.12 -13.50 -11.38
CA ARG A 201 -8.04 -13.58 -12.37
C ARG A 201 -7.30 -14.91 -12.29
N GLU A 202 -7.87 -15.94 -12.93
CA GLU A 202 -7.17 -17.20 -13.16
C GLU A 202 -5.78 -16.92 -13.80
N GLY A 203 -4.74 -17.59 -13.29
CA GLY A 203 -3.40 -17.55 -13.87
C GLY A 203 -2.48 -16.40 -13.43
N LYS A 204 -2.91 -15.46 -12.59
CA LYS A 204 -1.94 -14.53 -11.97
C LYS A 204 -1.14 -15.26 -10.87
N PRO A 205 0.20 -15.06 -10.82
CA PRO A 205 1.03 -15.70 -9.80
C PRO A 205 0.61 -15.23 -8.40
N MET A 206 0.76 -16.12 -7.41
CA MET A 206 0.61 -15.76 -6.00
C MET A 206 1.53 -14.59 -5.67
N ARG A 207 1.01 -13.62 -4.95
CA ARG A 207 1.75 -12.42 -4.56
C ARG A 207 2.05 -12.49 -3.07
N ARG A 208 3.20 -11.93 -2.67
CA ARG A 208 3.63 -11.90 -1.28
C ARG A 208 3.49 -10.49 -0.72
N LEU A 209 3.07 -10.38 0.54
CA LEU A 209 3.18 -9.13 1.28
C LEU A 209 4.66 -8.79 1.46
N CYS A 210 5.09 -7.65 0.93
CA CYS A 210 6.49 -7.23 1.01
C CYS A 210 6.73 -6.20 2.11
N GLY A 211 5.70 -5.46 2.45
CA GLY A 211 5.71 -4.50 3.53
C GLY A 211 4.50 -3.61 3.43
N TRP A 212 4.48 -2.60 4.28
CA TRP A 212 3.43 -1.61 4.32
C TRP A 212 3.95 -0.25 4.76
N VAL A 213 3.13 0.76 4.52
CA VAL A 213 3.30 2.10 5.04
C VAL A 213 2.52 2.19 6.34
N ASP A 214 3.24 2.39 7.45
CA ASP A 214 2.63 2.74 8.73
C ASP A 214 2.13 4.18 8.63
N VAL A 215 0.81 4.36 8.49
CA VAL A 215 0.23 5.68 8.20
C VAL A 215 0.42 6.68 9.34
N ASP A 216 0.63 6.21 10.57
CA ASP A 216 0.90 7.10 11.71
C ASP A 216 2.33 7.65 11.70
N ARG A 217 3.24 7.01 10.95
CA ARG A 217 4.61 7.51 10.70
C ARG A 217 4.73 8.25 9.37
N TYR A 218 3.64 8.31 8.60
CA TYR A 218 3.64 8.75 7.21
C TYR A 218 2.91 10.07 7.03
N PRO A 219 3.50 11.03 6.31
CA PRO A 219 4.73 11.70 6.68
C PRO A 219 4.49 12.57 7.93
N TYR A 220 5.55 12.71 8.74
CA TYR A 220 5.63 13.71 9.80
C TYR A 220 5.19 15.06 9.26
N LEU A 221 4.00 15.50 9.67
CA LEU A 221 3.65 16.91 9.66
C LEU A 221 4.45 17.50 10.81
N ASP A 222 5.69 17.90 10.53
CA ASP A 222 6.42 18.82 11.40
C ASP A 222 5.53 20.08 11.51
N GLY A 223 4.73 20.17 12.58
CA GLY A 223 3.72 21.22 12.71
C GLY A 223 2.64 21.06 13.78
N TYR A 224 2.41 19.87 14.37
CA TYR A 224 1.71 19.81 15.67
C TYR A 224 2.75 19.94 16.78
N GLY A 225 3.10 21.18 17.08
CA GLY A 225 3.86 21.53 18.27
C GLY A 225 3.11 21.07 19.52
N GLY A 226 3.70 20.11 20.21
CA GLY A 226 3.63 19.98 21.67
C GLY A 226 4.96 20.43 22.24
#